data_AF-A0A0F0GAS1-F1
#
_entry.id   AF-A0A0F0GAS1-F1
#
_cell.length_a   1.000
_cell.length_b   1.000
_cell.length_c   1.000
_cell.angle_alpha   90.00
_cell.angle_beta   90.00
_cell.angle_gamma   90.00
#
_symmetry.space_group_name_H-M   'P 1'
#
loop_
_entity.id
_entity.type
_entity.pdbx_description
1 polymer ?
#
loop_
_entity_poly.entity_id
_entity_poly.type
_entity_poly.pdbx_seq_one_letter_code
_entity_poly.pdbx_strand_id
1 'polypeptide(L)' 'MCDMIPNAEHWRVSVWEAQELQHAIMGYLPGYATPRIVCDVPYVGKRWVHQLAEYDRELGISYWTKNYRTGIEL' A
#
# COMPACT_ATOMS: atom_id res chain seq x y z
N MET A 1 -0.55 -1.66 7.58
CA MET A 1 0.31 -1.18 6.53
C MET A 1 1.41 -0.47 7.26
N CYS A 2 2.54 -1.14 7.33
CA CYS A 2 3.81 -0.72 7.91
C CYS A 2 4.84 -1.66 7.26
N ASP A 3 6.08 -1.24 7.15
CA ASP A 3 7.11 -2.07 6.53
C ASP A 3 7.23 -3.42 7.25
N MET A 4 7.63 -4.42 6.48
CA MET A 4 7.81 -5.79 6.98
C MET A 4 9.13 -5.88 7.75
N ILE A 5 9.16 -5.28 8.94
CA ILE A 5 10.28 -5.35 9.89
C ILE A 5 9.89 -6.15 11.14
N PRO A 6 10.86 -6.78 11.84
CA PRO A 6 10.60 -7.54 13.06
C PRO A 6 9.96 -6.71 14.18
N ASN A 7 9.07 -7.33 14.96
CA ASN A 7 8.41 -6.76 16.14
C ASN A 7 7.52 -5.52 15.85
N ALA A 8 7.14 -5.28 14.60
CA ALA A 8 6.27 -4.16 14.21
C ALA A 8 4.84 -4.58 13.88
N GLU A 9 4.47 -5.85 14.09
CA GLU A 9 3.14 -6.40 13.78
C GLU A 9 2.01 -5.57 14.39
N HIS A 10 2.19 -5.11 15.63
CA HIS A 10 1.20 -4.33 16.36
C HIS A 10 0.97 -2.91 15.83
N TRP A 11 1.89 -2.39 15.00
CA TRP A 11 1.73 -1.13 14.29
C TRP A 11 1.09 -1.31 12.91
N ARG A 12 0.95 -2.55 12.42
CA ARG A 12 0.41 -2.81 11.09
C ARG A 12 -1.12 -2.70 11.12
N VAL A 13 -1.62 -1.77 10.33
CA VAL A 13 -3.02 -1.78 9.87
C VAL A 13 -3.25 -2.75 8.68
N SER A 14 -4.46 -2.89 8.19
CA SER A 14 -4.74 -3.52 6.90
C SER A 14 -4.56 -2.52 5.73
N VAL A 15 -4.55 -3.01 4.48
CA VAL A 15 -4.48 -2.12 3.30
C VAL A 15 -5.78 -1.32 3.14
N TRP A 16 -6.93 -1.92 3.46
CA TRP A 16 -8.21 -1.24 3.34
C TRP A 16 -8.37 -0.10 4.35
N GLU A 17 -7.89 -0.25 5.58
CA GLU A 17 -7.87 0.84 6.55
C GLU A 17 -7.02 2.01 6.06
N ALA A 18 -5.92 1.73 5.37
CA ALA A 18 -5.08 2.76 4.76
C ALA A 18 -5.79 3.47 3.59
N GLN A 19 -6.62 2.76 2.81
CA GLN A 19 -7.44 3.35 1.75
C GLN A 19 -8.54 4.25 2.33
N GLU A 20 -9.27 3.78 3.34
CA GLU A 20 -10.28 4.56 4.07
C GLU A 20 -9.67 5.84 4.65
N LEU A 21 -8.49 5.74 5.26
CA LEU A 21 -7.78 6.91 5.81
C LEU A 21 -7.41 7.94 4.72
N GLN A 22 -6.95 7.49 3.56
CA GLN A 22 -6.69 8.39 2.42
C GLN A 22 -7.96 9.12 2.01
N HIS A 23 -9.08 8.40 1.85
CA HIS A 23 -10.37 8.99 1.49
C HIS A 23 -10.86 10.00 2.52
N ALA A 24 -10.67 9.72 3.81
CA ALA A 24 -11.04 10.63 4.90
C ALA A 24 -10.25 11.96 4.89
N ILE A 25 -9.02 11.96 4.35
CA ILE A 25 -8.18 13.16 4.24
C ILE A 25 -8.46 13.92 2.93
N MET A 26 -8.89 13.24 1.88
CA MET A 26 -9.19 13.86 0.59
C MET A 26 -10.32 14.89 0.72
N GLY A 27 -10.07 16.11 0.22
CA GLY A 27 -11.02 17.22 0.32
C GLY A 27 -10.98 17.99 1.64
N TYR A 28 -10.32 17.46 2.67
CA TYR A 28 -10.08 18.19 3.92
C TYR A 28 -8.90 19.17 3.81
N LEU A 29 -7.86 18.79 3.06
CA LEU A 29 -6.68 19.62 2.81
C LEU A 29 -6.66 20.14 1.36
N PRO A 30 -5.98 21.28 1.09
CA PRO A 30 -5.63 21.67 -0.27
C PRO A 30 -4.91 20.53 -0.99
N GLY A 31 -5.09 20.42 -2.30
CA GLY A 31 -4.56 19.28 -3.08
C GLY A 31 -3.05 19.08 -2.96
N TYR A 32 -2.28 20.17 -2.90
CA TYR A 32 -0.81 20.10 -2.74
C TYR A 32 -0.37 19.62 -1.34
N ALA A 33 -1.24 19.74 -0.34
CA ALA A 33 -0.99 19.33 1.04
C ALA A 33 -1.63 17.98 1.38
N THR A 34 -2.43 17.42 0.48
CA THR A 34 -3.08 16.12 0.68
C THR A 34 -2.04 15.01 0.52
N PRO A 35 -1.66 14.28 1.59
CA PRO A 35 -0.64 13.25 1.50
C PRO A 35 -1.16 12.07 0.66
N ARG A 36 -0.24 11.40 -0.03
CA ARG A 36 -0.52 10.11 -0.67
C ARG A 36 0.01 8.99 0.23
N ILE A 37 -0.87 8.11 0.68
CA ILE A 37 -0.51 6.98 1.51
C ILE A 37 0.09 5.88 0.63
N VAL A 38 1.33 5.48 0.88
CA VAL A 38 2.06 4.51 0.05
C VAL A 38 2.50 3.29 0.85
N CYS A 39 2.63 2.16 0.17
CA CYS A 39 3.20 0.92 0.70
C CYS A 39 4.49 0.60 -0.05
N ASP A 40 5.55 0.23 0.66
CA ASP A 40 6.76 -0.31 0.03
C ASP A 40 6.57 -1.82 -0.19
N VAL A 41 6.22 -2.18 -1.42
CA VAL A 41 5.88 -3.55 -1.78
C VAL A 41 7.17 -4.31 -2.07
N PRO A 42 7.44 -5.47 -1.41
CA PRO A 42 8.62 -6.27 -1.67
C PRO A 42 8.81 -6.53 -3.17
N TYR A 43 10.01 -6.24 -3.69
CA TYR A 43 10.40 -6.41 -5.10
C TYR A 43 9.69 -5.53 -6.14
N VAL A 44 8.69 -4.74 -5.75
CA VAL A 44 7.89 -3.84 -6.61
C VAL A 44 8.12 -2.35 -6.30
N GLY A 45 8.58 -2.06 -5.07
CA GLY A 45 8.88 -0.72 -4.57
C GLY A 45 7.67 0.04 -4.03
N LYS A 46 7.83 1.35 -3.82
CA LYS A 46 6.78 2.23 -3.27
C LYS A 46 5.61 2.37 -4.24
N ARG A 47 4.42 1.96 -3.78
CA ARG A 47 3.16 2.03 -4.54
C ARG A 47 2.08 2.73 -3.76
N TRP A 48 1.21 3.43 -4.49
CA TRP A 48 0.01 4.00 -3.88
C TRP A 48 -0.94 2.87 -3.48
N VAL A 49 -1.55 2.98 -2.30
CA VAL A 49 -2.47 1.95 -1.77
C VAL A 49 -3.71 1.70 -2.62
N HIS A 50 -4.04 2.59 -3.56
CA HIS A 50 -5.14 2.41 -4.51
C HIS A 50 -4.71 1.75 -5.83
N GLN A 51 -3.42 1.41 -5.99
CA GLN A 51 -2.86 0.80 -7.20
C GLN A 51 -2.52 -0.68 -7.02
N LEU A 52 -3.10 -1.34 -6.02
CA LEU A 52 -3.03 -2.80 -5.91
C LEU A 52 -3.88 -3.46 -7.01
N ALA A 53 -3.51 -4.68 -7.38
CA ALA A 53 -4.23 -5.43 -8.41
C ALA A 53 -5.49 -6.09 -7.84
N GLU A 54 -5.36 -6.68 -6.65
CA GLU A 54 -6.46 -7.35 -5.95
C GLU A 54 -6.18 -7.37 -4.46
N TYR A 55 -7.24 -7.40 -3.64
CA TYR A 55 -7.12 -7.52 -2.19
C TYR A 55 -8.13 -8.52 -1.64
N ASP A 56 -7.62 -9.62 -1.11
CA ASP A 56 -8.41 -10.62 -0.40
C ASP A 56 -8.70 -10.13 1.02
N ARG A 57 -9.99 -9.89 1.31
CA ARG A 57 -10.48 -9.41 2.61
C ARG A 57 -10.56 -10.50 3.67
N GLU A 58 -10.69 -11.76 3.27
CA GLU A 58 -10.79 -12.89 4.20
C GLU A 58 -9.40 -13.28 4.71
N LEU A 59 -8.43 -13.38 3.79
CA LEU A 59 -7.05 -13.75 4.13
C LEU A 59 -6.17 -12.54 4.47
N GLY A 60 -6.61 -11.32 4.13
CA GLY A 60 -5.83 -10.10 4.31
C GLY A 60 -4.63 -9.98 3.36
N ILE A 61 -4.68 -10.62 2.20
CA ILE A 61 -3.57 -10.69 1.23
C ILE A 61 -3.78 -9.66 0.12
N SER A 62 -2.79 -8.79 -0.10
CA SER A 62 -2.76 -7.84 -1.22
C SER A 62 -1.89 -8.36 -2.36
N TYR A 63 -2.45 -8.38 -3.57
CA TYR A 63 -1.76 -8.72 -4.81
C TYR A 63 -1.31 -7.47 -5.55
N TRP A 64 -0.07 -7.51 -6.04
CA TRP A 64 0.57 -6.37 -6.70
C TRP A 64 1.16 -6.80 -8.03
N THR A 65 0.99 -5.95 -9.04
CA THR A 65 1.60 -6.13 -10.35
C THR A 65 2.84 -5.26 -10.49
N LYS A 66 3.82 -5.80 -11.19
CA LYS A 66 5.08 -5.13 -11.46
C LYS A 66 5.10 -4.64 -12.91
N ASN A 67 5.43 -3.37 -13.09
CA ASN A 67 5.44 -2.73 -14.42
C ASN A 67 6.82 -2.74 -15.09
N TYR A 68 7.81 -3.43 -14.51
CA TYR A 68 9.17 -3.51 -15.05
C TYR A 68 9.72 -4.94 -14.87
N ARG A 69 10.49 -5.42 -15.85
CA ARG A 69 11.17 -6.71 -15.75
C ARG A 69 12.41 -6.55 -14.87
N THR A 70 12.66 -7.48 -13.96
CA THR A 70 13.98 -7.59 -13.29
C THR A 70 14.74 -8.77 -13.88
N GLY A 71 16.07 -8.74 -13.89
CA GLY A 71 16.91 -9.82 -14.44
C GLY A 71 16.79 -11.20 -13.75
N ILE A 72 15.89 -11.36 -12.77
CA ILE A 72 15.56 -12.61 -12.08
C ILE A 72 14.37 -13.32 -12.78
N GLU A 73 13.62 -12.61 -13.63
CA GLU A 73 12.53 -13.14 -14.45
C GLU A 73 13.10 -13.50 -15.85
N LEU A 74 13.75 -14.67 -15.96
CA LEU A 74 14.11 -15.32 -17.23
C LEU A 74 12.99 -16.26 -17.69
#